data_AF-A0A956EEV6-F1
#
_entry.id   AF-A0A956EEV6-F1
#
_cell.length_a   1.000
_cell.length_b   1.000
_cell.length_c   1.000
_cell.angle_alpha   90.00
_cell.angle_beta   90.00
_cell.angle_gamma   90.00
#
_symmetry.space_group_name_H-M   'P 1'
#
loop_
_entity.id
_entity.type
_entity.pdbx_description
1 polymer ?
#
loop_
_entity_poly.entity_id
_entity_poly.type
_entity_poly.pdbx_seq_one_letter_code
_entity_poly.pdbx_strand_id
1 'polypeptide(L)'
;MSRSRVTRLMHDTLRKAWVGVVCSMLACAGRSAPTTSHPTASPPLAPVDAPVPSGAVEAEPPSAPETDPGPALRLPYAQLSALERAIQGSIDRGEISGAVVELGRSDGVLARRALGKLQDSPPTWYLPETRFDLASLTKPFTALTLMLVLREHGTLSIDDRVSSHLPEFSAHGKSDVTIRDLLLHRSG
;
A
#
# COMPACT_ATOMS: atom_id res chain seq x y z
N MET A 1 -13.62 -24.94 -26.31
CA MET A 1 -12.26 -24.46 -25.95
C MET A 1 -11.98 -24.86 -24.50
N SER A 2 -10.89 -25.59 -24.25
CA SER A 2 -10.62 -26.21 -22.94
C SER A 2 -10.33 -25.18 -21.85
N ARG A 3 -10.88 -25.40 -20.64
CA ARG A 3 -10.69 -24.58 -19.42
C ARG A 3 -9.22 -24.27 -19.11
N SER A 4 -8.28 -25.09 -19.60
CA SER A 4 -6.83 -24.94 -19.41
C SER A 4 -6.14 -23.89 -20.28
N ARG A 5 -6.79 -23.37 -21.33
CA ARG A 5 -6.26 -22.27 -22.16
C ARG A 5 -6.66 -20.90 -21.63
N VAL A 6 -7.84 -20.80 -21.01
CA VAL A 6 -8.35 -19.54 -20.43
C VAL A 6 -7.55 -19.17 -19.17
N THR A 7 -7.22 -20.13 -18.30
CA THR A 7 -6.36 -19.90 -17.13
C THR A 7 -4.95 -19.45 -17.49
N ARG A 8 -4.36 -20.01 -18.55
CA ARG A 8 -3.03 -19.59 -19.03
C ARG A 8 -3.04 -18.19 -19.65
N LEU A 9 -4.07 -17.87 -20.44
CA LEU A 9 -4.21 -16.54 -21.04
C LEU A 9 -4.45 -15.46 -19.97
N MET A 10 -5.20 -15.78 -18.91
CA MET A 10 -5.49 -14.87 -17.80
C MET A 10 -4.26 -14.66 -16.90
N HIS A 11 -3.45 -15.70 -16.67
CA HIS A 11 -2.17 -15.61 -15.96
C HIS A 11 -1.14 -14.76 -16.71
N ASP A 12 -1.07 -14.90 -18.04
CA ASP A 12 -0.19 -14.09 -18.89
C ASP A 12 -0.64 -12.63 -19.02
N THR A 13 -1.96 -12.38 -18.97
CA THR A 13 -2.51 -11.02 -19.04
C THR A 13 -2.33 -10.28 -17.72
N LEU A 14 -2.46 -10.98 -16.58
CA LEU A 14 -2.20 -10.42 -15.24
C LEU A 14 -0.70 -10.12 -15.02
N ARG A 15 0.23 -10.94 -15.56
CA ARG A 15 1.67 -10.65 -15.53
C ARG A 15 2.05 -9.41 -16.35
N LYS A 16 1.33 -9.11 -17.44
CA LYS A 16 1.62 -7.96 -18.32
C LYS A 16 0.96 -6.66 -17.84
N ALA A 17 -0.13 -6.73 -17.09
CA ALA A 17 -0.89 -5.57 -16.62
C ALA A 17 -0.30 -4.87 -15.38
N TRP A 18 0.64 -5.49 -14.65
CA TRP A 18 1.33 -4.86 -13.50
C TRP A 18 2.45 -3.88 -13.90
N VAL A 19 2.58 -3.57 -15.20
CA VAL A 19 3.43 -2.50 -15.71
C VAL A 19 2.69 -1.17 -15.49
N GLY A 20 2.71 -0.67 -14.26
CA GLY A 20 2.05 0.57 -13.88
C GLY A 20 2.80 1.24 -12.76
N VAL A 21 3.59 2.25 -13.13
CA VAL A 21 4.39 3.16 -12.30
C VAL A 21 3.66 3.56 -11.02
N VAL A 22 4.20 3.20 -9.86
CA VAL A 22 3.86 3.83 -8.57
C VAL A 22 4.96 4.82 -8.23
N CYS A 23 4.75 6.08 -8.62
CA CYS A 23 5.53 7.21 -8.13
C CYS A 23 4.67 7.90 -7.07
N SER A 24 4.80 7.47 -5.81
CA SER A 24 4.08 8.09 -4.71
C SER A 24 4.97 9.16 -4.07
N MET A 25 4.71 10.43 -4.38
CA MET A 25 5.22 11.55 -3.60
C MET A 25 4.29 11.72 -2.39
N LEU A 26 4.75 11.30 -1.21
CA LEU A 26 4.18 11.74 0.06
C LEU A 26 5.10 12.79 0.69
N ALA A 27 4.66 14.05 0.64
CA ALA A 27 5.21 15.12 1.45
C ALA A 27 4.34 15.23 2.72
N CYS A 28 4.93 14.97 3.89
CA CYS A 28 4.31 15.25 5.18
C CYS A 28 4.76 16.63 5.66
N ALA A 29 3.86 17.61 5.69
CA ALA A 29 4.08 18.88 6.37
C ALA A 29 3.22 18.93 7.63
N GLY A 30 3.86 18.93 8.80
CA GLY A 30 3.21 19.13 10.09
C GLY A 30 3.57 20.49 10.68
N ARG A 31 2.56 21.31 10.98
CA ARG A 31 2.62 22.19 12.16
C ARG A 31 1.23 22.59 12.66
N SER A 32 1.19 22.85 13.96
CA SER A 32 0.12 22.74 14.94
C SER A 32 -0.61 24.06 15.26
N ALA A 33 -1.83 23.96 15.81
CA ALA A 33 -2.56 25.07 16.45
C ALA A 33 -3.44 24.56 17.62
N PRO A 34 -3.84 25.43 18.57
CA PRO A 34 -3.94 25.10 20.01
C PRO A 34 -5.32 24.68 20.49
N THR A 35 -5.30 24.04 21.67
CA THR A 35 -6.40 23.46 22.44
C THR A 35 -7.38 24.49 23.01
N THR A 36 -8.68 24.29 22.79
CA THR A 36 -9.75 24.78 23.67
C THR A 36 -10.70 23.64 23.99
N SER A 37 -10.86 23.35 25.28
CA SER A 37 -11.69 22.29 25.83
C SER A 37 -13.18 22.67 25.89
N HIS A 38 -14.06 21.76 25.47
CA HIS A 38 -15.42 21.67 25.98
C HIS A 38 -15.72 20.23 26.42
N PRO A 39 -16.39 20.00 27.55
CA PRO A 39 -16.67 18.67 28.06
C PRO A 39 -18.04 18.18 27.56
N THR A 40 -18.16 16.91 27.18
CA THR A 40 -19.39 16.12 27.37
C THR A 40 -19.00 14.64 27.35
N ALA A 41 -19.38 13.97 28.44
CA ALA A 41 -19.03 12.61 28.78
C ALA A 41 -19.67 11.58 27.83
N SER A 42 -18.91 10.53 27.54
CA SER A 42 -19.42 9.20 27.17
C SER A 42 -18.86 8.18 28.18
N PRO A 43 -19.65 7.17 28.57
CA PRO A 43 -19.31 6.26 29.68
C PRO A 43 -18.11 5.33 29.33
N PRO A 44 -17.39 4.82 30.36
CA PRO A 44 -16.15 4.08 30.14
C PRO A 44 -16.40 2.69 29.58
N LEU A 45 -15.73 2.36 28.48
CA LEU A 45 -15.53 0.98 28.03
C LEU A 45 -14.51 0.33 28.97
N ALA A 46 -14.82 -0.90 29.41
CA ALA A 46 -14.01 -1.67 30.34
C ALA A 46 -12.57 -1.87 29.84
N PRO A 47 -11.57 -1.92 30.74
CA PRO A 47 -10.18 -2.14 30.37
C PRO A 47 -9.99 -3.56 29.83
N VAL A 48 -9.56 -3.69 28.58
CA VAL A 48 -9.03 -4.95 28.05
C VAL A 48 -7.55 -4.98 28.40
N ASP A 49 -7.25 -5.23 29.68
CA ASP A 49 -5.91 -5.60 30.14
C ASP A 49 -5.68 -7.06 29.76
N ALA A 50 -5.28 -7.29 28.51
CA ALA A 50 -4.58 -8.51 28.13
C ALA A 50 -3.10 -8.16 27.95
N PRO A 51 -2.19 -8.76 28.73
CA PRO A 51 -0.76 -8.52 28.56
C PRO A 51 -0.34 -8.99 27.16
N VAL A 52 0.13 -8.06 26.32
CA VAL A 52 0.89 -8.38 25.12
C VAL A 52 2.14 -9.13 25.60
N PRO A 53 2.38 -10.39 25.21
CA PRO A 53 3.57 -11.10 25.66
C PRO A 53 4.82 -10.37 25.12
N SER A 54 5.52 -9.70 26.02
CA SER A 54 6.89 -9.23 25.87
C SER A 54 7.83 -10.44 25.99
N GLY A 55 7.78 -11.33 25.00
CA GLY A 55 8.76 -12.38 24.82
C GLY A 55 9.65 -12.03 23.65
N ALA A 56 10.90 -11.66 23.92
CA ALA A 56 11.97 -11.73 22.93
C ALA A 56 12.16 -13.21 22.59
N VAL A 57 11.43 -13.69 21.58
CA VAL A 57 11.79 -14.92 20.90
C VAL A 57 12.98 -14.54 20.02
N GLU A 58 14.16 -14.92 20.47
CA GLU A 58 15.38 -14.92 19.67
C GLU A 58 15.18 -15.96 18.56
N ALA A 59 14.48 -15.54 17.51
CA ALA A 59 14.31 -16.31 16.30
C ALA A 59 15.61 -16.18 15.50
N GLU A 60 16.29 -17.31 15.32
CA GLU A 60 17.33 -17.46 14.31
C GLU A 60 16.79 -16.88 12.99
N PRO A 61 17.52 -15.95 12.32
CA PRO A 61 17.00 -15.26 11.15
C PRO A 61 16.61 -16.31 10.10
N PRO A 62 15.37 -16.29 9.57
CA PRO A 62 15.02 -17.21 8.50
C PRO A 62 15.99 -16.95 7.36
N SER A 63 16.73 -18.00 6.97
CA SER A 63 17.61 -17.99 5.81
C SER A 63 16.82 -17.39 4.66
N ALA A 64 17.24 -16.21 4.19
CA ALA A 64 16.60 -15.55 3.07
C ALA A 64 16.48 -16.57 1.93
N PRO A 65 15.34 -16.67 1.21
CA PRO A 65 15.32 -17.45 0.00
C PRO A 65 16.42 -16.88 -0.90
N GLU A 66 17.45 -17.69 -1.18
CA GLU A 66 18.44 -17.41 -2.20
C GLU A 66 17.67 -17.22 -3.51
N THR A 67 17.36 -15.97 -3.82
CA THR A 67 16.70 -15.64 -5.06
C THR A 67 17.80 -15.61 -6.09
N ASP A 68 17.99 -16.74 -6.78
CA ASP A 68 18.78 -16.82 -8.00
C ASP A 68 18.43 -15.61 -8.87
N PRO A 69 19.37 -14.69 -9.15
CA PRO A 69 19.07 -13.53 -9.96
C PRO A 69 18.79 -14.04 -11.37
N GLY A 70 17.50 -14.21 -11.68
CA GLY A 70 17.00 -14.49 -13.02
C GLY A 70 17.64 -13.54 -14.04
N PRO A 71 17.68 -13.92 -15.33
CA PRO A 71 18.57 -13.32 -16.33
C PRO A 71 18.49 -11.80 -16.30
N ALA A 72 19.55 -11.20 -15.75
CA ALA A 72 19.58 -9.80 -15.35
C ALA A 72 19.37 -8.89 -16.55
N LEU A 73 18.17 -8.34 -16.72
CA LEU A 73 18.06 -7.12 -17.50
C LEU A 73 18.67 -5.99 -16.68
N ARG A 74 19.87 -5.59 -17.06
CA ARG A 74 20.53 -4.40 -16.51
C ARG A 74 19.77 -3.16 -16.99
N LEU A 75 19.24 -2.38 -16.07
CA LEU A 75 18.93 -0.98 -16.40
C LEU A 75 20.25 -0.32 -16.79
N PRO A 76 20.32 0.43 -17.90
CA PRO A 76 21.48 1.25 -18.20
C PRO A 76 21.78 2.11 -16.98
N TYR A 77 23.03 2.06 -16.50
CA TYR A 77 23.50 2.84 -15.34
C TYR A 77 23.02 4.30 -15.40
N ALA A 78 23.02 4.89 -16.60
CA ALA A 78 22.53 6.24 -16.85
C ALA A 78 21.08 6.51 -16.37
N GLN A 79 20.17 5.54 -16.51
CA GLN A 79 18.77 5.69 -16.09
C GLN A 79 18.64 5.64 -14.56
N LEU A 80 19.35 4.72 -13.90
CA LEU A 80 19.37 4.64 -12.43
C LEU A 80 20.00 5.90 -11.82
N SER A 81 21.12 6.38 -12.38
CA SER A 81 21.74 7.61 -11.91
C SER A 81 20.87 8.85 -12.16
N ALA A 82 20.09 8.87 -13.24
CA ALA A 82 19.15 9.97 -13.49
C ALA A 82 18.02 10.00 -12.46
N LEU A 83 17.50 8.83 -12.08
CA LEU A 83 16.50 8.68 -11.02
C LEU A 83 17.05 9.13 -9.66
N GLU A 84 18.23 8.64 -9.27
CA GLU A 84 18.89 9.03 -8.02
C GLU A 84 19.11 10.55 -7.96
N ARG A 85 19.59 11.17 -9.05
CA ARG A 85 19.76 12.63 -9.12
C ARG A 85 18.44 13.39 -8.99
N ALA A 86 17.35 12.89 -9.61
CA ALA A 86 16.05 13.53 -9.50
C ALA A 86 15.54 13.52 -8.04
N ILE A 87 15.67 12.38 -7.35
CA ILE A 87 15.29 12.22 -5.95
C ILE A 87 16.17 13.08 -5.05
N GLN A 88 17.49 13.02 -5.25
CA GLN A 88 18.43 13.84 -4.49
C GLN A 88 18.14 15.33 -4.67
N GLY A 89 17.82 15.77 -5.89
CA GLY A 89 17.40 17.15 -6.14
C GLY A 89 16.16 17.57 -5.35
N SER A 90 15.17 16.69 -5.19
CA SER A 90 13.99 16.96 -4.35
C SER A 90 14.33 16.99 -2.85
N ILE A 91 15.27 16.16 -2.40
CA ILE A 91 15.81 16.20 -1.02
C ILE A 91 16.55 17.52 -0.78
N ASP A 92 17.43 17.92 -1.70
CA ASP A 92 18.22 19.14 -1.60
C ASP A 92 17.34 20.39 -1.59
N ARG A 93 16.20 20.36 -2.30
CA ARG A 93 15.17 21.41 -2.27
C ARG A 93 14.25 21.36 -1.03
N GLY A 94 14.39 20.36 -0.17
CA GLY A 94 13.56 20.19 1.03
C GLY A 94 12.11 19.79 0.76
N GLU A 95 11.81 19.26 -0.43
CA GLU A 95 10.46 18.84 -0.82
C GLU A 95 10.07 17.51 -0.15
N ILE A 96 11.07 16.64 0.05
CA ILE A 96 10.96 15.35 0.74
C ILE A 96 12.19 15.15 1.63
N SER A 97 12.06 14.36 2.69
CA SER A 97 13.19 14.02 3.59
C SER A 97 14.11 12.94 3.02
N GLY A 98 13.56 12.10 2.14
CA GLY A 98 14.24 10.99 1.50
C GLY A 98 13.27 10.04 0.82
N ALA A 99 13.79 8.97 0.22
CA ALA A 99 12.99 7.95 -0.43
C ALA A 99 13.73 6.60 -0.44
N VAL A 100 12.95 5.52 -0.38
CA VAL A 100 13.41 4.18 -0.71
C VAL A 100 12.73 3.77 -2.02
N VAL A 101 13.51 3.35 -3.01
CA VAL A 101 13.03 2.97 -4.33
C VAL A 101 13.48 1.56 -4.66
N GLU A 102 12.52 0.73 -5.07
CA GLU A 102 12.76 -0.58 -5.63
C GLU A 102 12.32 -0.60 -7.10
N LEU A 103 13.20 -1.08 -7.97
CA LEU A 103 12.93 -1.28 -9.37
C LEU A 103 13.06 -2.77 -9.66
N GLY A 104 12.04 -3.34 -10.29
CA GLY A 104 11.97 -4.76 -10.57
C GLY A 104 11.08 -5.07 -11.76
N ARG A 105 11.01 -6.36 -12.05
CA ARG A 105 10.16 -6.97 -13.07
C ARG A 105 9.51 -8.21 -12.47
N SER A 106 8.63 -8.85 -13.23
CA SER A 106 7.96 -10.10 -12.82
C SER A 106 8.91 -11.28 -12.55
N ASP A 107 10.18 -11.15 -12.92
CA ASP A 107 11.26 -12.14 -12.76
C ASP A 107 12.31 -11.72 -11.73
N GLY A 108 12.18 -10.56 -11.08
CA GLY A 108 13.04 -10.20 -9.95
C GLY A 108 13.27 -8.70 -9.76
N VAL A 109 13.98 -8.38 -8.68
CA VAL A 109 14.41 -7.01 -8.34
C VAL A 109 15.69 -6.68 -9.11
N LEU A 110 15.71 -5.53 -9.78
CA LEU A 110 16.83 -5.02 -10.56
C LEU A 110 17.71 -4.06 -9.76
N ALA A 111 17.10 -3.24 -8.90
CA ALA A 111 17.81 -2.29 -8.04
C ALA A 111 16.95 -1.89 -6.84
N ARG A 112 17.61 -1.67 -5.70
CA ARG A 112 17.04 -1.01 -4.53
C ARG A 112 17.94 0.15 -4.12
N ARG A 113 17.37 1.31 -3.80
CA ARG A 113 18.09 2.54 -3.41
C ARG A 113 17.40 3.20 -2.23
N ALA A 114 18.19 3.71 -1.28
CA ALA A 114 17.71 4.53 -0.18
C ALA A 114 18.50 5.84 -0.18
N LEU A 115 17.79 6.97 -0.16
CA LEU A 115 18.37 8.31 -0.18
C LEU A 115 17.73 9.15 0.93
N GLY A 116 18.50 10.08 1.49
CA GLY A 116 18.01 11.02 2.50
C GLY A 116 17.92 10.44 3.91
N LYS A 117 17.32 11.22 4.82
CA LYS A 117 17.26 10.90 6.25
C LYS A 117 15.83 10.97 6.75
N LEU A 118 15.51 10.10 7.69
CA LEU A 118 14.34 10.22 8.56
C LEU A 118 14.43 11.53 9.35
N GLN A 119 13.27 12.17 9.55
CA GLN A 119 13.15 13.40 10.35
C GLN A 119 13.08 13.10 11.85
N ASP A 120 13.90 12.15 12.31
CA ASP A 120 14.05 11.79 13.72
C ASP A 120 15.02 12.76 14.42
N SER A 121 15.06 12.68 15.75
CA SER A 121 16.05 13.37 16.57
C SER A 121 16.80 12.34 17.43
N PRO A 122 18.04 11.95 17.07
CA PRO A 122 18.85 12.44 15.95
C PRO A 122 18.40 11.91 14.58
N PRO A 123 18.72 12.61 13.47
CA PRO A 123 18.36 12.15 12.13
C PRO A 123 19.06 10.83 11.76
N THR A 124 18.27 9.87 11.29
CA THR A 124 18.75 8.54 10.88
C THR A 124 18.65 8.39 9.36
N TRP A 125 19.58 7.69 8.72
CA TRP A 125 19.50 7.44 7.28
C TRP A 125 18.36 6.48 6.93
N TYR A 126 17.72 6.70 5.79
CA TYR A 126 16.85 5.67 5.23
C TYR A 126 17.66 4.41 4.92
N LEU A 127 17.09 3.26 5.25
CA LEU A 127 17.58 1.95 4.88
C LEU A 127 16.63 1.34 3.84
N PRO A 128 17.10 0.42 3.00
CA PRO A 128 16.22 -0.25 2.05
C PRO A 128 15.06 -1.01 2.72
N GLU A 129 15.18 -1.34 4.01
CA GLU A 129 14.18 -2.03 4.83
C GLU A 129 13.35 -1.07 5.71
N THR A 130 13.53 0.25 5.57
CA THR A 130 12.74 1.22 6.34
C THR A 130 11.24 1.03 6.06
N ARG A 131 10.45 0.98 7.14
CA ARG A 131 8.98 0.84 7.06
C ARG A 131 8.32 2.20 6.93
N PHE A 132 7.27 2.25 6.13
CA PHE A 132 6.46 3.45 5.88
C PHE A 132 4.98 3.15 6.13
N ASP A 133 4.22 4.17 6.52
CA ASP A 133 2.77 4.10 6.48
C ASP A 133 2.31 4.07 5.01
N LEU A 134 1.51 3.06 4.66
CA LEU A 134 0.97 2.89 3.31
C LEU A 134 -0.14 3.92 3.01
N ALA A 135 -0.80 4.47 4.03
CA ALA A 135 -1.88 5.42 3.90
C ALA A 135 -2.89 5.00 2.81
N SER A 136 -3.13 5.85 1.80
CA SER A 136 -4.07 5.57 0.71
C SER A 136 -3.67 4.38 -0.18
N LEU A 137 -2.43 3.89 -0.14
CA LEU A 137 -2.07 2.63 -0.79
C LEU A 137 -2.78 1.43 -0.17
N THR A 138 -3.41 1.57 1.00
CA THR A 138 -4.29 0.54 1.59
C THR A 138 -5.54 0.27 0.73
N LYS A 139 -6.08 1.28 0.04
CA LYS A 139 -7.32 1.16 -0.76
C LYS A 139 -7.26 0.06 -1.83
N PRO A 140 -6.22 -0.01 -2.70
CA PRO A 140 -6.12 -1.09 -3.67
C PRO A 140 -5.97 -2.48 -3.02
N PHE A 141 -5.40 -2.61 -1.82
CA PHE A 141 -5.41 -3.89 -1.09
C PHE A 141 -6.83 -4.26 -0.64
N THR A 142 -7.60 -3.31 -0.11
CA THR A 142 -9.01 -3.54 0.25
C THR A 142 -9.85 -3.93 -0.97
N ALA A 143 -9.69 -3.23 -2.10
CA ALA A 143 -10.35 -3.57 -3.35
C ALA A 143 -9.93 -4.96 -3.85
N LEU A 144 -8.63 -5.25 -3.81
CA LEU A 144 -7.97 -6.55 -3.78
C LEU A 144 -8.82 -7.65 -3.16
N THR A 145 -8.84 -7.62 -1.84
CA THR A 145 -9.49 -8.60 -0.99
C THR A 145 -10.96 -8.73 -1.32
N LEU A 146 -11.65 -7.61 -1.55
CA LEU A 146 -13.06 -7.64 -1.92
C LEU A 146 -13.26 -8.46 -3.20
N MET A 147 -12.53 -8.17 -4.28
CA MET A 147 -12.63 -8.89 -5.56
C MET A 147 -12.37 -10.40 -5.42
N LEU A 148 -11.41 -10.79 -4.57
CA LEU A 148 -11.13 -12.21 -4.32
C LEU A 148 -12.29 -12.88 -3.59
N VAL A 149 -12.86 -12.23 -2.57
CA VAL A 149 -14.06 -12.72 -1.88
C VAL A 149 -15.24 -12.85 -2.83
N LEU A 150 -15.48 -11.87 -3.74
CA LEU A 150 -16.52 -11.95 -4.78
C LEU A 150 -16.36 -13.23 -5.61
N ARG A 151 -15.13 -13.49 -6.05
CA ARG A 151 -14.82 -14.55 -7.00
C ARG A 151 -14.92 -15.94 -6.37
N GLU A 152 -14.47 -16.09 -5.12
CA GLU A 152 -14.32 -17.40 -4.49
C GLU A 152 -15.60 -17.86 -3.79
N HIS A 153 -16.29 -16.94 -3.11
CA HIS A 153 -17.43 -17.30 -2.28
C HIS A 153 -18.78 -16.99 -2.93
N GLY A 154 -18.81 -16.14 -3.98
CA GLY A 154 -20.05 -15.73 -4.64
C GLY A 154 -21.04 -15.00 -3.70
N THR A 155 -20.56 -14.58 -2.53
CA THR A 155 -21.37 -13.98 -1.46
C THR A 155 -21.68 -12.51 -1.70
N LEU A 156 -21.00 -11.89 -2.67
CA LEU A 156 -21.09 -10.47 -2.96
C LEU A 156 -20.80 -10.27 -4.45
N SER A 157 -21.51 -9.36 -5.11
CA SER A 157 -21.35 -8.97 -6.52
C SER A 157 -20.99 -7.49 -6.61
N ILE A 158 -20.20 -7.10 -7.62
CA ILE A 158 -19.89 -5.68 -7.84
C ILE A 158 -21.13 -4.83 -8.15
N ASP A 159 -22.17 -5.45 -8.70
CA ASP A 159 -23.41 -4.78 -9.08
C ASP A 159 -24.46 -4.82 -7.95
N ASP A 160 -24.12 -5.39 -6.79
CA ASP A 160 -24.97 -5.32 -5.61
C ASP A 160 -25.06 -3.88 -5.12
N ARG A 161 -26.26 -3.52 -4.66
CA ARG A 161 -26.46 -2.29 -3.89
C ARG A 161 -25.76 -2.43 -2.54
N VAL A 162 -25.07 -1.36 -2.11
CA VAL A 162 -24.43 -1.34 -0.79
C VAL A 162 -25.47 -1.53 0.31
N SER A 163 -26.65 -0.95 0.12
CA SER A 163 -27.81 -1.08 1.02
C SER A 163 -28.31 -2.52 1.20
N SER A 164 -28.04 -3.43 0.27
CA SER A 164 -28.37 -4.86 0.42
C SER A 164 -27.48 -5.56 1.46
N HIS A 165 -26.30 -5.00 1.74
CA HIS A 165 -25.33 -5.53 2.70
C HIS A 165 -25.23 -4.68 3.97
N LEU A 166 -25.51 -3.38 3.86
CA LEU A 166 -25.49 -2.42 4.96
C LEU A 166 -26.74 -1.50 4.85
N PRO A 167 -27.89 -1.89 5.43
CA PRO A 167 -29.17 -1.20 5.23
C PRO A 167 -29.14 0.29 5.55
N GLU A 168 -28.37 0.69 6.56
CA GLU A 168 -28.19 2.08 7.02
C GLU A 168 -27.57 2.97 5.93
N PHE A 169 -26.86 2.37 4.97
CA PHE A 169 -26.29 3.09 3.83
C PHE A 169 -27.35 3.72 2.93
N SER A 170 -28.62 3.27 3.00
CA SER A 170 -29.73 3.86 2.23
C SER A 170 -30.05 5.30 2.63
N ALA A 171 -29.55 5.78 3.75
CA ALA A 171 -29.75 7.14 4.22
C ALA A 171 -29.32 8.17 3.17
N HIS A 172 -29.94 9.36 3.20
CA HIS A 172 -29.58 10.50 2.35
C HIS A 172 -29.61 10.23 0.84
N GLY A 173 -30.50 9.35 0.36
CA GLY A 173 -30.68 9.07 -1.07
C GLY A 173 -29.62 8.17 -1.67
N LYS A 174 -28.88 7.41 -0.86
CA LYS A 174 -27.79 6.52 -1.29
C LYS A 174 -28.24 5.06 -1.52
N SER A 175 -29.55 4.82 -1.62
CA SER A 175 -30.14 3.48 -1.77
C SER A 175 -29.68 2.73 -3.02
N ASP A 176 -29.38 3.45 -4.10
CA ASP A 176 -29.00 2.89 -5.40
C ASP A 176 -27.49 2.80 -5.63
N VAL A 177 -26.68 3.26 -4.69
CA VAL A 177 -25.21 3.17 -4.79
C VAL A 177 -24.80 1.70 -4.79
N THR A 178 -24.03 1.32 -5.79
CA THR A 178 -23.49 -0.04 -5.92
C THR A 178 -22.09 -0.16 -5.34
N ILE A 179 -21.65 -1.39 -5.10
CA ILE A 179 -20.26 -1.68 -4.69
C ILE A 179 -19.26 -1.22 -5.76
N ARG A 180 -19.62 -1.35 -7.05
CA ARG A 180 -18.88 -0.78 -8.17
C ARG A 180 -18.71 0.73 -8.05
N ASP A 181 -19.73 1.45 -7.60
CA ASP A 181 -19.63 2.91 -7.41
C ASP A 181 -18.68 3.29 -6.30
N LEU A 182 -18.61 2.52 -5.20
CA LEU A 182 -17.61 2.72 -4.15
C LEU A 182 -16.19 2.52 -4.69
N LEU A 183 -15.94 1.44 -5.41
CA LEU A 183 -14.62 1.10 -5.95
C LEU A 183 -14.14 2.10 -7.01
N LEU A 184 -15.07 2.68 -7.78
CA LEU A 184 -14.78 3.66 -8.81
C LEU A 184 -14.87 5.11 -8.32
N HIS A 185 -15.10 5.35 -7.03
CA HIS A 185 -15.23 6.68 -6.44
C HIS A 185 -16.35 7.52 -7.11
N ARG A 186 -17.53 6.93 -7.30
CA ARG A 186 -18.71 7.55 -7.94
C ARG A 186 -19.93 7.68 -7.03
N SER A 187 -19.78 7.35 -5.74
CA SER A 187 -20.90 7.28 -4.78
C SER A 187 -21.36 8.64 -4.22
N GLY A 188 -20.69 9.74 -4.56
CA GLY A 188 -20.92 11.05 -3.94
C GLY A 188 -20.20 11.19 -2.61
#